data_AF-A0A6L6HUS0-F1
#
_entry.id   AF-A0A6L6HUS0-F1
#
_cell.length_a   1.000
_cell.length_b   1.000
_cell.length_c   1.000
_cell.angle_alpha   90.00
_cell.angle_beta   90.00
_cell.angle_gamma   90.00
#
_symmetry.space_group_name_H-M   'P 1'
#
loop_
_entity.id
_entity.type
_entity.pdbx_description
1 polymer ?
#
loop_
_entity_poly.entity_id
_entity_poly.type
_entity_poly.pdbx_seq_one_letter_code
_entity_poly.pdbx_strand_id
1 'polypeptide(L)' 'MGDDDSMETLVRDVIRRSSVLMPDRASADRLTEAVLLRAIAENNKGRLTDPRLQLMGMLDEEHRLRAKRFLN' A
#
# COMPACT_ATOMS: atom_id res chain seq x y z
N MET A 1 0.91 -15.69 -19.62
CA MET A 1 0.23 -14.40 -19.86
C MET A 1 -0.73 -14.21 -18.70
N GLY A 2 -0.33 -13.53 -17.62
CA GLY A 2 -1.23 -13.41 -16.45
C GLY A 2 -0.67 -12.79 -15.16
N ASP A 3 0.65 -12.75 -14.95
CA ASP A 3 1.19 -12.26 -13.67
C ASP A 3 1.30 -10.72 -13.59
N ASP A 4 1.54 -10.05 -14.72
CA ASP A 4 1.75 -8.60 -14.78
C ASP A 4 0.46 -7.79 -14.53
N ASP A 5 -0.66 -8.27 -15.09
CA ASP A 5 -1.99 -7.65 -14.94
C ASP A 5 -2.48 -7.69 -13.49
N SER A 6 -2.11 -8.75 -12.75
CA SER A 6 -2.44 -8.92 -11.34
C SER A 6 -1.69 -7.92 -10.46
N MET A 7 -0.42 -7.64 -10.77
CA MET A 7 0.40 -6.68 -10.03
C MET A 7 -0.03 -5.24 -10.33
N GLU A 8 -0.22 -4.88 -11.61
CA GLU A 8 -0.68 -3.54 -12.00
C GLU A 8 -2.04 -3.20 -11.39
N THR A 9 -2.99 -4.14 -11.43
CA THR A 9 -4.30 -4.00 -10.79
C THR A 9 -4.15 -3.77 -9.28
N LEU A 10 -3.21 -4.46 -8.63
CA LEU A 10 -2.90 -4.30 -7.22
C LEU A 10 -2.35 -2.92 -6.89
N VAL A 11 -1.38 -2.45 -7.67
CA VAL A 11 -0.79 -1.10 -7.52
C VAL A 11 -1.88 -0.03 -7.68
N ARG A 12 -2.74 -0.15 -8.69
CA ARG A 12 -3.85 0.78 -8.91
C ARG A 12 -4.86 0.78 -7.75
N ASP A 13 -5.18 -0.40 -7.18
CA ASP A 13 -6.09 -0.50 -6.02
C ASP A 13 -5.49 0.19 -4.79
N VAL A 14 -4.17 0.02 -4.56
CA VAL A 14 -3.43 0.69 -3.47
C VAL A 14 -3.44 2.22 -3.66
N ILE A 15 -3.10 2.73 -4.85
CA ILE A 15 -3.11 4.17 -5.14
C ILE A 15 -4.51 4.76 -4.91
N ARG A 16 -5.54 4.07 -5.39
CA ARG A 16 -6.93 4.52 -5.25
C ARG A 16 -7.34 4.58 -3.78
N ARG A 17 -7.00 3.57 -2.97
CA ARG A 17 -7.29 3.57 -1.54
C ARG A 17 -6.50 4.62 -0.77
N SER A 18 -5.21 4.80 -1.07
CA SER A 18 -4.39 5.86 -0.47
C SER A 18 -4.98 7.24 -0.74
N SER A 19 -5.50 7.49 -1.94
CA SER A 19 -6.17 8.75 -2.29
C SER A 19 -7.52 8.93 -1.59
N VAL A 20 -8.20 7.86 -1.22
CA VAL A 20 -9.45 7.92 -0.41
C VAL A 20 -9.13 8.16 1.07
N LEU A 21 -8.03 7.59 1.56
CA LEU A 21 -7.62 7.68 2.96
C LEU A 21 -6.95 9.02 3.31
N MET A 22 -6.20 9.62 2.37
CA MET A 22 -5.54 10.90 2.58
C MET A 22 -6.07 11.96 1.61
N PRO A 23 -6.59 13.09 2.11
CA PRO A 23 -7.03 14.19 1.26
C PRO A 23 -5.85 14.91 0.58
N ASP A 24 -4.65 14.78 1.15
CA ASP A 24 -3.43 15.35 0.59
C ASP A 24 -2.78 14.37 -0.40
N ARG A 25 -2.66 14.81 -1.65
CA ARG A 25 -2.16 13.99 -2.75
C ARG A 25 -0.68 13.61 -2.55
N ALA A 26 0.14 14.50 -2.00
CA ALA A 26 1.55 14.21 -1.71
C ALA A 26 1.69 13.16 -0.60
N SER A 27 0.82 13.20 0.41
CA SER A 27 0.79 12.24 1.51
C SER A 27 0.28 10.87 1.06
N ALA A 28 -0.71 10.83 0.16
CA ALA A 28 -1.21 9.61 -0.49
C ALA A 28 -0.15 8.96 -1.39
N ASP A 29 0.61 9.77 -2.14
CA ASP A 29 1.69 9.30 -3.02
C ASP A 29 2.83 8.68 -2.19
N ARG A 30 3.30 9.38 -1.15
CA ARG A 30 4.30 8.85 -0.20
C ARG A 30 3.84 7.59 0.52
N LEU A 31 2.56 7.51 0.88
CA LEU A 31 1.97 6.31 1.51
C LEU A 31 2.02 5.13 0.53
N THR A 32 1.60 5.36 -0.70
CA THR A 32 1.59 4.34 -1.75
C THR A 32 3.00 3.86 -2.06
N GLU A 33 3.96 4.78 -2.22
CA GLU A 33 5.36 4.47 -2.49
C GLU A 33 5.97 3.61 -1.37
N ALA A 34 5.76 3.97 -0.10
CA ALA A 34 6.24 3.20 1.04
C ALA A 34 5.66 1.78 1.09
N VAL A 35 4.36 1.66 0.79
CA VAL A 35 3.63 0.38 0.77
C VAL A 35 4.11 -0.51 -0.39
N LEU A 36 4.36 0.06 -1.57
CA LEU A 36 4.92 -0.64 -2.73
C LEU A 36 6.37 -1.11 -2.50
N LEU A 37 7.23 -0.24 -1.97
CA LEU A 37 8.62 -0.59 -1.64
C LEU A 37 8.68 -1.74 -0.64
N ARG A 38 7.81 -1.73 0.37
CA ARG A 38 7.74 -2.81 1.36
C ARG A 38 7.23 -4.12 0.74
N ALA A 39 6.25 -4.06 -0.17
CA ALA A 39 5.81 -5.26 -0.90
C ALA A 39 6.92 -5.84 -1.79
N ILE A 40 7.71 -5.01 -2.48
CA ILE A 40 8.87 -5.46 -3.26
C ILE A 40 9.92 -6.13 -2.36
N ALA A 41 10.17 -5.57 -1.17
CA ALA A 41 11.10 -6.13 -0.19
C ALA A 41 10.62 -7.48 0.37
N GLU A 42 9.32 -7.62 0.65
CA GLU A 42 8.73 -8.88 1.13
C GLU A 42 8.62 -9.94 0.02
N ASN A 43 8.45 -9.51 -1.24
CA ASN A 43 8.45 -10.39 -2.41
C ASN A 43 9.82 -11.00 -2.66
N ASN A 44 10.88 -10.20 -2.53
CA ASN A 44 12.27 -10.68 -2.61
C ASN A 44 12.63 -11.70 -1.52
N LYS A 45 11.91 -11.71 -0.39
CA LYS A 45 12.10 -12.70 0.68
C LYS A 45 11.29 -13.99 0.47
N GLY A 46 10.53 -14.10 -0.61
CA GLY A 46 9.66 -15.25 -0.88
C GLY A 46 8.52 -15.41 0.13
N ARG A 47 8.16 -14.34 0.87
CA ARG A 47 7.10 -14.35 1.89
C ARG A 47 5.77 -13.79 1.41
N LEU A 48 5.65 -13.47 0.12
CA LEU A 48 4.43 -12.92 -0.45
C LEU A 48 3.46 -14.05 -0.84
N THR A 49 2.83 -14.66 0.15
CA THR A 49 1.77 -15.65 -0.09
C THR A 49 0.50 -14.97 -0.60
N ASP A 50 0.19 -13.79 -0.06
CA ASP A 50 -0.96 -12.96 -0.43
C ASP A 50 -0.57 -11.48 -0.48
N PRO A 51 -0.04 -10.99 -1.62
CA PRO A 51 0.36 -9.59 -1.80
C PRO A 51 -0.72 -8.62 -1.36
N ARG A 52 -1.96 -8.92 -1.74
CA ARG A 52 -3.13 -8.07 -1.50
C ARG A 52 -3.47 -7.94 -0.03
N LEU A 53 -3.44 -9.04 0.71
CA LEU A 53 -3.73 -9.03 2.14
C LEU A 53 -2.63 -8.28 2.91
N GLN A 54 -1.36 -8.50 2.57
CA GLN A 54 -0.23 -7.80 3.20
C GLN A 54 -0.23 -6.31 2.88
N LEU A 55 -0.42 -5.92 1.61
CA LEU A 55 -0.50 -4.52 1.19
C LEU A 55 -1.66 -3.80 1.87
N MET A 56 -2.83 -4.43 1.98
CA MET A 56 -3.98 -3.86 2.68
C MET A 56 -3.74 -3.71 4.17
N GLY A 57 -3.13 -4.72 4.83
CA GLY A 57 -2.78 -4.63 6.24
C GLY A 57 -1.75 -3.52 6.53
N MET A 58 -0.75 -3.39 5.65
CA MET A 58 0.25 -2.31 5.77
C MET A 58 -0.34 -0.92 5.54
N LEU A 59 -1.27 -0.79 4.59
CA LEU A 59 -1.98 0.46 4.33
C LEU A 59 -2.84 0.87 5.54
N ASP A 60 -3.57 -0.07 6.13
CA ASP A 60 -4.40 0.17 7.32
C ASP A 60 -3.55 0.56 8.53
N GLU A 61 -2.42 -0.12 8.75
CA GLU A 61 -1.50 0.19 9.85
C GLU A 61 -0.86 1.57 9.70
N GLU A 62 -0.32 1.90 8.52
CA GLU A 62 0.22 3.23 8.24
C GLU A 62 -0.85 4.32 8.37
N HIS A 63 -2.06 4.06 7.87
CA HIS A 63 -3.18 4.99 8.01
C HIS A 63 -3.55 5.21 9.49
N ARG A 64 -3.65 4.14 10.28
CA ARG A 64 -3.98 4.20 11.71
C ARG A 64 -2.90 4.91 12.51
N LEU A 65 -1.62 4.69 12.20
CA LEU A 65 -0.50 5.39 12.83
C LEU A 65 -0.51 6.89 12.50
N ARG A 66 -0.76 7.26 11.23
CA ARG A 66 -0.89 8.66 10.82
C ARG A 66 -2.14 9.32 11.41
N ALA A 67 -3.28 8.64 11.45
CA ALA A 67 -4.51 9.13 12.07
C ALA A 67 -4.30 9.42 13.56
N LYS A 68 -3.63 8.52 14.30
CA LYS A 68 -3.23 8.78 15.70
C LYS A 68 -2.30 9.96 15.86
N ARG A 69 -1.44 10.22 14.86
CA ARG A 69 -0.48 11.32 14.88
C ARG A 69 -1.08 12.68 14.53
N PHE A 70 -2.20 12.70 13.80
CA PHE A 70 -2.97 13.91 13.48
C PHE A 70 -4.06 14.23 14.50
N LEU A 71 -4.37 13.32 15.43
CA LEU A 71 -5.36 13.50 16.50
C LEU A 71 -4.74 13.92 17.84
N ASN A 72 -3.45 14.28 17.90
CA ASN A 72 -2.76 14.61 19.15
C ASN A 72 -2.16 16.01 19.13
#